data_AF-A0A358XT32-F1
#
_entry.id   AF-A0A358XT32-F1
#
_cell.length_a   1.000
_cell.length_b   1.000
_cell.length_c   1.000
_cell.angle_alpha   90.00
_cell.angle_beta   90.00
_cell.angle_gamma   90.00
#
_symmetry.space_group_name_H-M   'P 1'
#
loop_
_entity.id
_entity.type
_entity.pdbx_description
1 polymer ?
#
loop_
_entity_poly.entity_id
_entity_poly.type
_entity_poly.pdbx_seq_one_letter_code
_entity_poly.pdbx_strand_id
1 'polypeptide(L)' 'MKKLLLIALTLTLGALSLQAQTIPNQRWQMRRRGVTVMPNESAKINTIGGDVDINTKFIPELDFTYFFTKNIAAELILG' A
#
# COMPACT_ATOMS: atom_id res chain seq x y z
N MET A 1 19.30 -8.69 25.03
CA MET A 1 17.98 -8.02 25.07
C MET A 1 17.27 -7.99 23.71
N LYS A 2 17.92 -7.55 22.61
CA LYS A 2 17.30 -7.48 21.27
C LYS A 2 16.71 -8.82 20.76
N LYS A 3 17.40 -9.95 21.01
CA LYS A 3 16.96 -11.30 20.63
C LYS A 3 15.72 -11.77 21.41
N LEU A 4 15.61 -11.41 22.69
CA LEU A 4 14.43 -11.71 23.52
C LEU A 4 13.21 -10.89 23.06
N LEU A 5 13.44 -9.64 22.65
CA LEU A 5 12.41 -8.76 22.08
C LEU A 5 11.86 -9.30 20.75
N LEU A 6 12.73 -9.83 19.88
CA LEU A 6 12.35 -10.47 18.61
C LEU A 6 11.55 -11.77 18.81
N ILE A 7 11.93 -12.58 19.80
CA ILE A 7 11.21 -13.83 20.15
C ILE A 7 9.84 -13.50 20.74
N ALA A 8 9.75 -12.50 21.62
CA ALA A 8 8.47 -12.05 22.17
C ALA A 8 7.54 -11.49 21.08
N LEU A 9 8.07 -10.72 20.11
CA LEU A 9 7.31 -10.17 18.99
C LEU A 9 6.79 -11.26 18.03
N THR A 10 7.57 -12.31 17.81
CA THR A 10 7.17 -13.44 16.94
C THR A 10 6.15 -14.35 17.61
N LEU A 11 6.24 -14.56 18.93
CA LEU A 11 5.23 -15.29 19.71
C LEU A 11 3.88 -14.57 19.77
N THR A 12 3.87 -13.23 19.88
CA THR A 12 2.61 -12.47 19.89
C THR A 12 1.94 -12.40 18.51
N LEU A 13 2.72 -12.36 17.42
CA LEU A 13 2.20 -12.46 16.05
C LEU A 13 1.58 -13.83 15.74
N GLY A 14 2.15 -14.92 16.26
CA GLY A 14 1.62 -16.28 16.07
C GLY A 14 0.33 -16.60 16.85
N ALA A 15 0.05 -15.86 17.92
CA ALA A 15 -1.15 -16.02 18.74
C ALA A 15 -2.36 -15.21 18.24
N LEU A 16 -2.18 -14.35 17.24
CA LEU A 16 -3.28 -13.64 16.57
C LEU A 16 -3.99 -14.61 15.61
N SER A 17 -4.99 -15.32 16.10
CA SER A 17 -5.98 -15.97 15.25
C SER A 17 -6.74 -14.89 14.47
N LEU A 18 -6.38 -14.68 13.20
CA LEU A 18 -7.11 -13.82 12.27
C LEU A 18 -8.43 -14.52 11.87
N GLN A 19 -9.40 -14.53 12.79
CA GLN A 19 -10.75 -14.96 12.48
C GLN A 19 -11.41 -13.87 11.62
N ALA A 20 -11.67 -14.20 10.36
CA ALA A 20 -12.46 -13.34 9.50
C ALA A 20 -13.88 -13.23 10.08
N GLN A 21 -14.22 -12.09 10.69
CA GLN A 21 -15.59 -11.79 11.10
C GLN A 21 -16.42 -11.54 9.85
N THR A 22 -17.32 -12.46 9.53
CA THR A 22 -18.34 -12.25 8.51
C THR A 22 -19.42 -11.35 9.09
N ILE A 23 -19.27 -10.03 8.92
CA ILE A 23 -20.31 -9.07 9.31
C ILE A 23 -21.42 -9.11 8.24
N PRO A 24 -22.66 -9.50 8.58
CA PRO A 24 -23.75 -9.48 7.62
C PRO A 24 -23.96 -8.05 7.10
N ASN A 25 -24.08 -7.91 5.77
CA ASN A 25 -24.27 -6.62 5.07
C ASN A 25 -23.07 -5.64 5.16
N GLN A 26 -21.84 -6.15 5.15
CA GLN A 26 -20.64 -5.31 5.05
C GLN A 26 -20.62 -4.55 3.71
N ARG A 27 -20.83 -3.23 3.78
CA ARG A 27 -20.79 -2.31 2.62
C ARG A 27 -19.54 -1.46 2.56
N TRP A 28 -18.78 -1.38 3.65
CA TRP A 28 -17.56 -0.60 3.75
C TRP A 28 -16.33 -1.50 3.74
N GLN A 29 -15.33 -1.09 2.99
CA GLN A 29 -14.00 -1.69 2.98
C GLN A 29 -12.96 -0.59 3.11
N MET A 30 -11.96 -0.81 3.96
CA MET A 30 -10.80 0.07 4.12
C MET A 30 -9.54 -0.68 3.71
N ARG A 31 -8.68 -0.05 2.91
CA ARG A 31 -7.40 -0.62 2.47
C ARG A 31 -6.27 0.37 2.73
N ARG A 32 -5.09 -0.18 3.05
CA ARG A 32 -3.85 0.58 3.13
C ARG A 32 -2.91 0.07 2.04
N ARG A 33 -2.34 0.98 1.24
CA ARG A 33 -1.39 0.66 0.17
C ARG A 33 -0.13 1.52 0.29
N GLY A 34 0.96 1.04 -0.29
CA GLY A 34 2.15 1.84 -0.54
C GLY A 34 2.53 1.66 -1.99
N VAL A 35 2.59 2.75 -2.74
CA VAL A 35 2.91 2.77 -4.16
C VAL A 35 4.28 3.40 -4.34
N THR A 36 5.18 2.72 -5.03
CA THR A 36 6.48 3.29 -5.42
C THR A 36 6.47 3.50 -6.92
N VAL A 37 6.68 4.74 -7.36
CA VAL A 37 6.94 5.07 -8.76
C VAL A 37 8.45 5.04 -8.94
N MET A 38 8.95 4.01 -9.62
CA MET A 38 10.36 3.82 -9.96
C MET A 38 10.49 3.96 -11.48
N PRO A 39 10.79 5.17 -11.98
CA PRO A 39 11.01 5.35 -13.40
C PRO A 39 12.33 4.66 -13.81
N ASN A 40 12.39 4.33 -15.10
CA ASN A 40 13.59 3.78 -15.73
C ASN A 40 14.07 4.82 -16.74
N GLU A 41 14.68 5.87 -16.23
CA GLU A 41 15.13 7.01 -17.00
C GLU A 41 16.41 6.73 -17.81
N SER A 42 16.37 7.11 -19.08
CA SER A 42 17.56 7.21 -19.93
C SER A 42 17.29 8.22 -21.04
N ALA A 43 18.07 9.29 -21.09
CA ALA A 43 18.04 10.24 -22.19
C ALA A 43 19.45 10.78 -22.50
N LYS A 44 19.87 10.73 -23.77
CA LYS A 44 21.06 11.44 -24.25
C LYS A 44 20.62 12.56 -25.19
N ILE A 45 20.78 13.81 -24.75
CA ILE A 45 20.47 14.98 -25.57
C ILE A 45 21.75 15.48 -26.24
N ASN A 46 21.92 15.15 -27.53
CA ASN A 46 23.16 15.39 -28.27
C ASN A 46 23.42 16.86 -28.64
N THR A 47 22.38 17.68 -28.78
CA THR A 47 22.51 19.04 -29.33
C THR A 47 22.97 20.07 -28.29
N ILE A 48 22.68 19.85 -27.01
CA ILE A 48 22.95 20.79 -25.92
C ILE A 48 23.71 20.15 -24.75
N GLY A 49 23.94 18.84 -24.79
CA GLY A 49 24.61 18.10 -23.71
C GLY A 49 23.75 18.07 -22.44
N GLY A 50 22.75 17.20 -22.40
CA GLY A 50 21.85 17.07 -21.25
C GLY A 50 21.49 15.62 -20.93
N ASP A 51 21.15 15.40 -19.66
CA ASP A 51 20.66 14.14 -19.09
C ASP A 51 19.28 14.38 -18.45
N VAL A 52 18.51 13.31 -18.25
CA VAL A 52 17.21 13.33 -17.59
C VAL A 52 17.32 12.62 -16.25
N ASP A 53 17.08 13.37 -15.17
CA ASP A 53 16.99 12.84 -13.81
C ASP A 53 15.51 12.84 -13.37
N ILE A 54 14.94 11.65 -13.16
CA ILE A 54 13.58 11.47 -12.65
C ILE A 54 13.67 10.70 -11.34
N ASN A 55 13.28 11.36 -10.25
CA ASN A 55 13.37 10.76 -8.93
C ASN A 55 12.30 9.68 -8.70
N THR A 56 12.72 8.61 -8.01
CA THR A 56 11.80 7.62 -7.43
C THR A 56 10.96 8.26 -6.33
N LYS A 57 9.64 8.01 -6.34
CA LYS A 57 8.69 8.56 -5.34
C LYS A 57 7.91 7.44 -4.65
N PHE A 58 7.85 7.49 -3.33
CA PHE A 58 6.97 6.62 -2.52
C PHE A 58 5.72 7.38 -2.08
N ILE A 59 4.55 6.76 -2.24
CA ILE A 59 3.24 7.33 -1.97
C ILE A 59 2.49 6.36 -1.04
N PRO A 60 2.31 6.70 0.24
CA PRO A 60 1.43 5.95 1.12
C PRO A 60 -0.03 6.30 0.82
N GLU A 61 -0.90 5.30 0.74
CA GLU A 61 -2.31 5.52 0.40
C GLU A 61 -3.25 4.85 1.41
N LEU A 62 -4.39 5.51 1.64
CA LEU A 62 -5.52 5.00 2.40
C LEU A 62 -6.78 5.09 1.54
N ASP A 63 -7.38 3.93 1.24
CA ASP A 63 -8.57 3.86 0.40
C ASP A 63 -9.80 3.46 1.21
N PHE A 64 -10.93 4.09 0.90
CA PHE A 64 -12.24 3.72 1.40
C PHE A 64 -13.15 3.34 0.24
N THR A 65 -13.69 2.13 0.26
CA THR A 65 -14.61 1.63 -0.76
C THR A 65 -16.00 1.42 -0.15
N TYR A 66 -17.03 1.98 -0.78
CA TYR A 66 -18.43 1.73 -0.44
C TYR A 66 -19.14 0.95 -1.55
N PHE A 67 -19.70 -0.20 -1.19
CA PHE A 67 -20.44 -1.09 -2.09
C PHE A 67 -21.94 -0.73 -2.11
N PHE A 68 -22.41 -0.22 -3.24
CA PHE A 68 -23.85 -0.02 -3.49
C PHE A 68 -24.56 -1.36 -3.69
N THR A 69 -23.90 -2.27 -4.40
CA THR A 69 -24.32 -3.67 -4.63
C THR A 69 -23.12 -4.60 -4.47
N LYS A 70 -23.31 -5.91 -4.63
CA LYS A 70 -22.21 -6.90 -4.58
C LYS A 70 -21.12 -6.66 -5.64
N ASN A 71 -21.41 -5.92 -6.71
CA ASN A 71 -20.52 -5.77 -7.85
C ASN A 71 -20.24 -4.30 -8.23
N ILE A 72 -20.90 -3.34 -7.57
CA ILE A 72 -20.75 -1.91 -7.88
C ILE A 72 -20.41 -1.16 -6.60
N ALA A 73 -19.32 -0.41 -6.65
CA ALA A 73 -18.82 0.38 -5.53
C ALA A 73 -18.20 1.70 -6.00
N ALA A 74 -18.12 2.67 -5.09
CA ALA A 74 -17.30 3.86 -5.24
C ALA A 74 -16.10 3.77 -4.30
N GLU A 75 -14.94 4.26 -4.75
CA GLU A 75 -13.70 4.26 -3.98
C GLU A 75 -13.16 5.69 -3.86
N LEU A 76 -12.81 6.07 -2.63
CA LEU A 76 -12.08 7.28 -2.30
C LEU A 76 -10.63 6.90 -1.97
N ILE A 77 -9.69 7.35 -2.79
CA ILE A 77 -8.24 7.14 -2.62
C ILE A 77 -7.64 8.41 -2.02
N LEU A 78 -6.90 8.26 -0.92
CA LEU A 78 -6.17 9.35 -0.26
C LEU A 78 -4.67 9.04 -0.32
N GLY A 79 -3.88 9.87 -1.00
CA GLY A 79 -2.43 9.69 -1.20
C GLY A 79 -1.65 11.00 -1.20
#